data_AF-L8DDQ0-F1
#
_entry.id   AF-L8DDQ0-F1
#
_cell.length_a   1.000
_cell.length_b   1.000
_cell.length_c   1.000
_cell.angle_alpha   90.00
_cell.angle_beta   90.00
_cell.angle_gamma   90.00
#
_symmetry.space_group_name_H-M   'P 1'
#
loop_
_entity.id
_entity.type
_entity.pdbx_description
1 polymer ?
#
loop_
_entity_poly.entity_id
_entity_poly.type
_entity_poly.pdbx_seq_one_letter_code
_entity_poly.pdbx_strand_id
1 'polypeptide(L)'
;MAGLSGMEALVRHVPGTTGATPIQNVGAYGASTSELLHSLTVYDRQTQETSVWTPEQCGFGTHRSSVFKRSSRYVILDVTFALKKTTESLPVRYAALSERLDVQIGDVVPVPDVRAAVLALRGERGMVLDAGDHDTWSVGSFFLNPVLPTVPEQAAHAPSFPDPAGTKIPAAWLIQNAGFPRGYGTEFGRGAAALSSKHVLAITNRGGATASDIMALAAHVRDGVHEKFGVTLTPECDLVNCALG
;
A
#
# COMPACT_ATOMS: atom_id res chain seq x y z
N MET A 1 13.30 -17.70 16.39
CA MET A 1 12.49 -17.56 15.16
C MET A 1 12.49 -18.90 14.43
N ALA A 2 11.40 -19.29 13.77
CA ALA A 2 11.24 -20.62 13.16
C ALA A 2 12.18 -20.93 11.96
N GLY A 3 13.13 -20.04 11.64
CA GLY A 3 14.05 -20.20 10.51
C GLY A 3 13.32 -20.23 9.17
N LEU A 4 12.33 -19.35 9.00
CA LEU A 4 11.52 -19.22 7.79
C LEU A 4 11.75 -17.85 7.15
N SER A 5 11.84 -17.84 5.82
CA SER A 5 12.10 -16.69 4.95
C SER A 5 11.04 -16.57 3.86
N GLY A 6 10.78 -15.34 3.42
CA GLY A 6 9.79 -14.93 2.43
C GLY A 6 8.91 -13.78 2.93
N MET A 7 8.68 -13.69 4.24
CA MET A 7 7.71 -12.76 4.85
C MET A 7 8.33 -11.52 5.49
N GLU A 8 9.66 -11.42 5.53
CA GLU A 8 10.43 -10.38 6.21
C GLU A 8 10.09 -8.96 5.73
N ALA A 9 9.74 -8.80 4.46
CA ALA A 9 9.34 -7.53 3.87
C ALA A 9 7.86 -7.16 4.11
N LEU A 10 7.01 -8.11 4.47
CA LEU A 10 5.55 -7.95 4.53
C LEU A 10 4.96 -7.90 5.94
N VAL A 11 5.38 -8.79 6.85
CA VAL A 11 4.41 -9.34 7.80
C VAL A 11 4.36 -8.67 9.17
N ARG A 12 5.42 -7.98 9.63
CA ARG A 12 5.38 -7.53 11.03
C ARG A 12 4.71 -6.17 11.28
N HIS A 13 4.62 -5.30 10.28
CA HIS A 13 4.19 -3.90 10.49
C HIS A 13 3.25 -3.35 9.43
N VAL A 14 2.69 -4.21 8.58
CA VAL A 14 1.48 -3.88 7.84
C VAL A 14 0.30 -4.24 8.76
N PRO A 15 -0.48 -3.25 9.23
CA PRO A 15 -1.64 -3.53 10.07
C PRO A 15 -2.70 -4.34 9.30
N GLY A 16 -3.54 -5.07 10.03
CA GLY A 16 -4.66 -5.82 9.46
C GLY A 16 -4.65 -7.30 9.84
N THR A 17 -5.42 -8.10 9.10
CA THR A 17 -5.55 -9.56 9.31
C THR A 17 -4.86 -10.32 8.19
N THR A 18 -4.43 -11.55 8.47
CA THR A 18 -3.86 -12.44 7.44
C THR A 18 -4.81 -12.62 6.26
N GLY A 19 -6.11 -12.78 6.53
CA GLY A 19 -7.14 -12.94 5.50
C GLY A 19 -7.37 -11.69 4.64
N ALA A 20 -6.97 -10.50 5.07
CA ALA A 20 -7.05 -9.29 4.25
C ALA A 20 -5.89 -9.18 3.25
N THR A 21 -4.77 -9.87 3.50
CA THR A 21 -3.57 -9.77 2.65
C THR A 21 -3.80 -10.15 1.18
N PRO A 22 -4.60 -11.19 0.85
CA PRO A 22 -4.88 -11.53 -0.55
C PRO A 22 -5.88 -10.56 -1.19
N ILE A 23 -6.75 -9.89 -0.44
CA ILE A 23 -7.78 -9.02 -1.02
C ILE A 23 -7.16 -7.92 -1.89
N GLN A 24 -6.11 -7.28 -1.39
CA GLN A 24 -5.42 -6.22 -2.10
C GLN A 24 -4.06 -6.65 -2.66
N ASN A 25 -3.73 -7.94 -2.66
CA ASN A 25 -2.37 -8.42 -2.93
C ASN A 25 -1.31 -7.55 -2.23
N VAL A 26 -1.37 -7.53 -0.90
CA VAL A 26 -0.54 -6.66 -0.06
C VAL A 26 0.93 -6.84 -0.44
N GLY A 27 1.62 -5.72 -0.61
CA GLY A 27 3.02 -5.74 -1.02
C GLY A 27 3.79 -4.58 -0.44
N ALA A 28 5.03 -4.83 -0.03
CA ALA A 28 5.93 -3.82 0.51
C ALA A 28 7.37 -4.21 0.18
N TYR A 29 8.20 -3.20 -0.09
CA TYR A 29 9.64 -3.35 -0.31
C TYR A 29 10.03 -4.45 -1.32
N GLY A 30 9.24 -4.60 -2.40
CA GLY A 30 9.52 -5.54 -3.49
C GLY A 30 9.02 -6.97 -3.29
N ALA A 31 8.29 -7.24 -2.21
CA ALA A 31 7.57 -8.49 -1.99
C ALA A 31 6.05 -8.29 -2.09
N SER A 32 5.33 -9.35 -2.44
CA SER A 32 3.86 -9.37 -2.50
C SER A 32 3.27 -10.67 -1.94
N THR A 33 2.03 -10.61 -1.45
CA THR A 33 1.30 -11.78 -0.95
C THR A 33 1.19 -12.88 -2.00
N SER A 34 0.96 -12.53 -3.27
CA SER A 34 0.82 -13.49 -4.37
C SER A 34 2.07 -14.34 -4.62
N GLU A 35 3.27 -13.83 -4.30
CA GLU A 35 4.53 -14.57 -4.50
C GLU A 35 4.73 -15.70 -3.47
N LEU A 36 4.06 -15.61 -2.32
CA LEU A 36 4.23 -16.55 -1.21
C LEU A 36 2.99 -17.42 -0.99
N LEU A 37 1.86 -17.03 -1.57
CA LEU A 37 0.59 -17.73 -1.37
C LEU A 37 0.68 -19.12 -2.01
N HIS A 38 0.34 -20.14 -1.22
CA HIS A 38 0.20 -21.51 -1.70
C HIS A 38 -1.27 -21.84 -1.99
N SER A 39 -2.15 -21.52 -1.04
CA SER A 39 -3.59 -21.71 -1.16
C SER A 39 -4.33 -20.84 -0.15
N LEU A 40 -5.63 -20.65 -0.37
CA LEU A 40 -6.51 -20.04 0.62
C LEU A 40 -7.89 -20.69 0.56
N THR A 41 -8.59 -20.70 1.69
CA THR A 41 -9.98 -21.15 1.75
C THR A 41 -10.92 -19.97 1.62
N VAL A 42 -11.79 -20.00 0.62
CA VAL A 42 -12.83 -19.01 0.37
C VAL A 42 -14.19 -19.58 0.70
N TYR A 43 -14.97 -18.83 1.45
CA TYR A 43 -16.42 -19.00 1.52
C TYR A 43 -17.11 -18.05 0.53
N ASP A 44 -17.88 -18.61 -0.39
CA ASP A 44 -18.70 -17.84 -1.34
C ASP A 44 -20.09 -17.61 -0.76
N ARG A 45 -20.44 -16.36 -0.49
CA ARG A 45 -21.73 -15.98 0.12
C ARG A 45 -22.93 -16.17 -0.82
N GLN A 46 -22.72 -16.30 -2.12
CA GLN A 46 -23.80 -16.54 -3.07
C GLN A 46 -24.16 -18.03 -3.15
N THR A 47 -23.17 -18.90 -3.27
CA THR A 47 -23.39 -20.36 -3.32
C THR A 47 -23.48 -20.98 -1.93
N GLN A 48 -23.00 -20.28 -0.91
CA GLN A 48 -22.84 -20.76 0.48
C GLN A 48 -21.88 -21.94 0.61
N GLU A 49 -20.94 -22.07 -0.33
CA GLU A 49 -19.96 -23.15 -0.36
C GLU A 49 -18.57 -22.66 0.03
N THR A 50 -17.81 -23.56 0.63
CA THR A 50 -16.40 -23.35 0.96
C THR A 50 -15.55 -24.10 -0.06
N SER A 51 -14.56 -23.43 -0.62
CA SER A 51 -13.61 -24.05 -1.57
C SER A 51 -12.18 -23.56 -1.31
N VAL A 52 -11.22 -24.42 -1.64
CA VAL A 52 -9.79 -24.08 -1.56
C VAL A 52 -9.34 -23.60 -2.92
N TRP A 53 -8.79 -22.39 -2.99
CA TRP A 53 -8.33 -21.76 -4.21
C TRP A 53 -6.81 -21.67 -4.25
N THR A 54 -6.25 -21.86 -5.44
CA THR A 54 -4.84 -21.59 -5.76
C THR A 54 -4.62 -20.12 -6.11
N PRO A 55 -3.36 -19.63 -6.13
CA PRO A 55 -3.07 -18.24 -6.51
C PRO A 55 -3.59 -17.86 -7.91
N GLU A 56 -3.58 -18.79 -8.85
CA GLU A 56 -4.06 -18.59 -10.22
C GLU A 56 -5.58 -18.30 -10.25
N GLN A 57 -6.34 -18.93 -9.35
CA GLN A 57 -7.78 -18.72 -9.23
C GLN A 57 -8.14 -17.39 -8.54
N CYS A 58 -7.22 -16.82 -7.78
CA CYS A 58 -7.42 -15.55 -7.06
C CYS A 58 -7.37 -14.31 -7.99
N GLY A 59 -6.94 -14.50 -9.25
CA GLY A 59 -6.88 -13.44 -10.26
C GLY A 59 -6.05 -12.23 -9.80
N PHE A 60 -4.89 -12.48 -9.20
CA PHE A 60 -3.99 -11.39 -8.81
C PHE A 60 -3.54 -10.59 -10.03
N GLY A 61 -3.77 -9.29 -9.99
CA GLY A 61 -3.30 -8.37 -11.04
C GLY A 61 -1.84 -7.97 -10.82
N THR A 62 -1.29 -7.20 -11.78
CA THR A 62 0.09 -6.69 -11.74
C THR A 62 0.35 -5.78 -10.53
N HIS A 63 -0.67 -5.09 -10.01
CA HIS A 63 -0.56 -4.24 -8.83
C HIS A 63 -1.87 -4.13 -8.05
N ARG A 64 -1.81 -4.42 -6.74
CA ARG A 64 -2.88 -4.18 -5.75
C ARG A 64 -4.28 -4.64 -6.15
N SER A 65 -4.40 -5.79 -6.81
CA SER A 65 -5.67 -6.27 -7.34
C SER A 65 -5.84 -7.77 -7.16
N SER A 66 -7.07 -8.22 -6.92
CA SER A 66 -7.51 -9.61 -6.87
C SER A 66 -9.01 -9.66 -7.22
N VAL A 67 -9.56 -10.85 -7.45
CA VAL A 67 -11.02 -11.06 -7.63
C VAL A 67 -11.84 -10.71 -6.38
N PHE A 68 -11.19 -10.63 -5.22
CA PHE A 68 -11.84 -10.26 -3.95
C PHE A 68 -11.97 -8.75 -3.81
N LYS A 69 -11.12 -7.96 -4.49
CA LYS A 69 -11.10 -6.50 -4.35
C LYS A 69 -12.42 -5.91 -4.84
N ARG A 70 -13.04 -5.05 -4.00
CA ARG A 70 -14.36 -4.43 -4.27
C ARG A 70 -15.50 -5.44 -4.46
N SER A 71 -15.34 -6.68 -4.00
CA SER A 71 -16.38 -7.70 -4.00
C SER A 71 -16.76 -8.06 -2.57
N SER A 72 -18.06 -7.97 -2.25
CA SER A 72 -18.59 -8.43 -0.97
C SER A 72 -19.00 -9.91 -0.98
N ARG A 73 -18.77 -10.62 -2.09
CA ARG A 73 -19.22 -12.01 -2.30
C ARG A 73 -18.38 -13.02 -1.51
N TYR A 74 -17.08 -12.81 -1.45
CA TYR A 74 -16.14 -13.82 -0.94
C TYR A 74 -15.65 -13.45 0.45
N VAL A 75 -15.52 -14.45 1.32
CA VAL A 75 -14.93 -14.31 2.67
C VAL A 75 -13.75 -15.26 2.76
N ILE A 76 -12.56 -14.74 3.03
CA ILE A 76 -11.35 -15.54 3.21
C ILE A 76 -11.32 -16.07 4.64
N LEU A 77 -11.30 -17.40 4.79
CA LEU A 77 -11.35 -18.08 6.09
C LEU A 77 -9.94 -18.42 6.60
N ASP A 78 -9.09 -18.91 5.71
CA ASP A 78 -7.69 -19.22 6.01
C ASP A 78 -6.79 -18.93 4.81
N VAL A 79 -5.49 -18.78 5.09
CA VAL A 79 -4.46 -18.50 4.09
C VAL A 79 -3.24 -19.35 4.41
N THR A 80 -2.77 -20.10 3.43
CA THR A 80 -1.55 -20.93 3.52
C THR A 80 -0.45 -20.31 2.67
N PHE A 81 0.71 -20.09 3.28
CA PHE A 81 1.89 -19.56 2.61
C PHE A 81 3.00 -20.61 2.49
N ALA A 82 3.66 -20.66 1.33
CA ALA A 82 4.84 -21.46 1.11
C ALA A 82 6.10 -20.63 1.41
N LEU A 83 6.72 -20.89 2.56
CA LEU A 83 7.94 -20.20 3.00
C LEU A 83 9.17 -21.09 2.86
N LYS A 84 10.34 -20.48 2.69
CA LYS A 84 11.60 -21.20 2.62
C LYS A 84 12.16 -21.38 4.03
N LYS A 85 12.57 -22.61 4.37
CA LYS A 85 13.23 -22.90 5.66
C LYS A 85 14.71 -22.52 5.59
N THR A 86 14.99 -21.24 5.76
CA THR A 86 16.33 -20.64 5.79
C THR A 86 16.35 -19.41 6.70
N THR A 87 17.55 -19.00 7.14
CA THR A 87 17.80 -17.76 7.88
C THR A 87 18.10 -16.56 6.99
N GLU A 88 18.28 -16.81 5.70
CA GLU A 88 18.59 -15.82 4.67
C GLU A 88 17.31 -15.28 4.01
N SER A 89 17.31 -14.01 3.62
CA SER A 89 16.17 -13.36 3.00
C SER A 89 15.93 -13.82 1.56
N LEU A 90 14.81 -13.42 0.98
CA LEU A 90 14.73 -13.32 -0.47
C LEU A 90 15.68 -12.24 -1.00
N PRO A 91 16.09 -12.30 -2.29
CA PRO A 91 16.90 -11.24 -2.91
C PRO A 91 16.29 -9.86 -2.70
N VAL A 92 17.09 -8.89 -2.27
CA VAL A 92 16.64 -7.51 -2.05
C VAL A 92 16.33 -6.86 -3.40
N ARG A 93 15.07 -6.48 -3.61
CA ARG A 93 14.60 -5.93 -4.90
C ARG A 93 14.28 -4.43 -4.87
N TYR A 94 14.32 -3.80 -3.69
CA TYR A 94 13.85 -2.43 -3.51
C TYR A 94 15.00 -1.49 -3.14
N ALA A 95 15.19 -0.42 -3.91
CA ALA A 95 16.33 0.49 -3.79
C ALA A 95 16.51 1.08 -2.38
N ALA A 96 15.44 1.58 -1.76
CA ALA A 96 15.57 2.15 -0.41
C ALA A 96 15.94 1.09 0.66
N LEU A 97 15.62 -0.17 0.41
CA LEU A 97 15.99 -1.27 1.30
C LEU A 97 17.46 -1.66 1.07
N SER A 98 17.92 -1.72 -0.18
CA SER A 98 19.32 -1.99 -0.52
C SER A 98 20.25 -0.89 -0.01
N GLU A 99 19.86 0.39 -0.16
CA GLU A 99 20.58 1.53 0.40
C GLU A 99 20.67 1.48 1.93
N ARG A 100 19.58 1.15 2.62
CA ARG A 100 19.58 1.06 4.09
C ARG A 100 20.43 -0.08 4.62
N LEU A 101 20.50 -1.18 3.88
CA LEU A 101 21.27 -2.37 4.24
C LEU A 101 22.73 -2.32 3.75
N ASP A 102 23.09 -1.30 2.97
CA ASP A 102 24.40 -1.18 2.30
C ASP A 102 24.74 -2.41 1.44
N VAL A 103 23.76 -2.83 0.62
CA VAL A 103 23.87 -3.99 -0.29
C VAL A 103 23.44 -3.64 -1.70
N GLN A 104 23.75 -4.51 -2.66
CA GLN A 104 23.29 -4.39 -4.03
C GLN A 104 21.89 -4.99 -4.21
N ILE A 105 21.16 -4.50 -5.21
CA ILE A 105 19.91 -5.14 -5.63
C ILE A 105 20.22 -6.56 -6.11
N GLY A 106 19.52 -7.54 -5.55
CA GLY A 106 19.74 -8.97 -5.80
C GLY A 106 20.47 -9.68 -4.66
N ASP A 107 21.11 -8.96 -3.75
CA ASP A 107 21.81 -9.56 -2.62
C ASP A 107 20.85 -10.21 -1.62
N VAL A 108 21.37 -11.21 -0.92
CA VAL A 108 20.67 -11.95 0.11
C VAL A 108 21.34 -11.62 1.45
N VAL A 109 20.54 -11.28 2.46
CA VAL A 109 21.03 -10.90 3.79
C VAL A 109 20.28 -11.68 4.87
N PRO A 110 20.74 -11.67 6.14
CA PRO A 110 19.99 -12.29 7.22
C PRO A 110 18.57 -11.69 7.36
N VAL A 111 17.57 -12.56 7.52
CA VAL A 111 16.16 -12.17 7.74
C VAL A 111 15.97 -11.12 8.85
N PRO A 112 16.66 -11.20 10.02
CA PRO A 112 16.55 -10.17 11.05
C PRO A 112 16.90 -8.76 10.55
N ASP A 113 17.89 -8.65 9.67
CA ASP A 113 18.42 -7.37 9.20
C ASP A 113 17.45 -6.72 8.22
N VAL A 114 16.91 -7.49 7.26
CA VAL A 114 15.82 -7.02 6.38
C VAL A 114 14.65 -6.51 7.21
N ARG A 115 14.23 -7.29 8.21
CA ARG A 115 13.10 -6.93 9.06
C ARG A 115 13.36 -5.64 9.84
N ALA A 116 14.56 -5.46 10.37
CA ALA A 116 14.95 -4.24 11.09
C ALA A 116 14.99 -3.02 10.16
N ALA A 117 15.55 -3.17 8.96
CA ALA A 117 15.60 -2.11 7.95
C ALA A 117 14.20 -1.70 7.48
N VAL A 118 13.33 -2.68 7.17
CA VAL A 118 11.92 -2.45 6.80
C VAL A 118 11.19 -1.71 7.92
N LEU A 119 11.41 -2.09 9.17
CA LEU A 119 10.85 -1.44 10.34
C LEU A 119 11.21 0.04 10.42
N ALA A 120 12.51 0.34 10.30
CA ALA A 120 13.01 1.71 10.35
C ALA A 120 12.41 2.55 9.21
N LEU A 121 12.46 2.03 7.98
CA LEU A 121 11.92 2.71 6.79
C LEU A 121 10.41 2.97 6.91
N ARG A 122 9.65 2.04 7.50
CA ARG A 122 8.21 2.26 7.76
C ARG A 122 7.97 3.29 8.86
N GLY A 123 8.75 3.25 9.95
CA GLY A 123 8.63 4.20 11.05
C GLY A 123 8.89 5.64 10.61
N GLU A 124 9.91 5.85 9.77
CA GLU A 124 10.24 7.14 9.14
C GLU A 124 9.11 7.69 8.27
N ARG A 125 8.23 6.82 7.76
CA ARG A 125 7.07 7.18 6.92
C ARG A 125 5.75 7.22 7.69
N GLY A 126 5.75 7.01 9.00
CA GLY A 126 4.51 6.93 9.81
C GLY A 126 3.65 5.69 9.49
N MET A 127 4.26 4.65 8.90
CA MET A 127 3.57 3.44 8.44
C MET A 127 3.66 2.28 9.47
N VAL A 128 4.06 2.60 10.70
CA VAL A 128 4.02 1.70 11.86
C VAL A 128 3.08 2.34 12.87
N LEU A 129 2.08 1.61 13.35
CA LEU A 129 1.10 2.14 14.29
C LEU A 129 1.76 2.54 15.60
N ASP A 130 1.49 3.77 16.03
CA ASP A 130 1.88 4.32 17.32
C ASP A 130 0.74 5.21 17.84
N ALA A 131 0.16 4.80 18.98
CA ALA A 131 -0.99 5.50 19.56
C ALA A 131 -0.68 6.96 19.95
N GLY A 132 0.58 7.27 20.27
CA GLY A 132 1.01 8.63 20.60
C GLY A 132 1.32 9.52 19.39
N ASP A 133 1.34 8.94 18.19
CA ASP A 133 1.68 9.65 16.95
C ASP A 133 0.49 9.66 15.98
N HIS A 134 -0.16 10.83 15.88
CA HIS A 134 -1.29 11.05 14.99
C HIS A 134 -0.91 10.89 13.49
N ASP A 135 0.38 10.95 13.11
CA ASP A 135 0.77 10.63 11.72
C ASP A 135 0.53 9.15 11.36
N THR A 136 0.34 8.30 12.36
CA THR A 136 0.05 6.87 12.17
C THR A 136 -1.46 6.57 12.19
N TRP A 137 -2.29 7.56 12.52
CA TRP A 137 -3.76 7.45 12.56
C TRP A 137 -4.33 7.61 11.15
N SER A 138 -4.01 6.65 10.29
CA SER A 138 -4.36 6.64 8.86
C SER A 138 -4.74 5.23 8.41
N VAL A 139 -5.15 5.13 7.14
CA VAL A 139 -5.29 3.84 6.42
C VAL A 139 -4.05 3.50 5.61
N GLY A 140 -2.89 4.08 5.95
CA GLY A 140 -1.68 4.00 5.15
C GLY A 140 -1.76 4.88 3.91
N SER A 141 -1.24 4.41 2.78
CA SER A 141 -1.35 5.13 1.50
C SER A 141 -2.81 5.21 1.08
N PHE A 142 -3.35 6.43 1.02
CA PHE A 142 -4.74 6.66 0.65
C PHE A 142 -4.95 6.49 -0.86
N PHE A 143 -3.99 6.93 -1.68
CA PHE A 143 -4.04 6.84 -3.14
C PHE A 143 -3.07 5.79 -3.69
N LEU A 144 -3.53 5.08 -4.73
CA LEU A 144 -2.67 4.23 -5.57
C LEU A 144 -1.74 5.09 -6.42
N ASN A 145 -0.57 4.53 -6.76
CA ASN A 145 0.27 5.09 -7.81
C ASN A 145 -0.43 4.89 -9.18
N PRO A 146 -0.77 5.95 -9.93
CA PRO A 146 -1.41 5.81 -11.22
C PRO A 146 -0.49 5.11 -12.23
N VAL A 147 -1.07 4.26 -13.06
CA VAL A 147 -0.43 3.65 -14.23
C VAL A 147 -1.06 4.27 -15.47
N LEU A 148 -0.25 4.95 -16.28
CA LEU A 148 -0.70 5.76 -17.39
C LEU A 148 -0.18 5.17 -18.72
N PRO A 149 -1.06 4.85 -19.69
CA PRO A 149 -0.63 4.44 -21.03
C PRO A 149 0.20 5.52 -21.74
N THR A 150 -0.13 6.79 -21.46
CA THR A 150 0.61 7.96 -21.94
C THR A 150 0.71 8.95 -20.79
N VAL A 151 1.95 9.38 -20.47
CA VAL A 151 2.20 10.35 -19.39
C VAL A 151 1.95 11.76 -19.95
N PRO A 152 1.09 12.58 -19.31
CA PRO A 152 0.89 13.97 -19.69
C PRO A 152 2.20 14.76 -19.63
N GLU A 153 2.37 15.74 -20.50
CA GLU A 153 3.57 16.58 -20.58
C GLU A 153 3.88 17.25 -19.22
N GLN A 154 2.83 17.70 -18.52
CA GLN A 154 2.91 18.31 -17.20
C GLN A 154 3.52 17.36 -16.16
N ALA A 155 3.37 16.04 -16.33
CA ALA A 155 3.91 15.01 -15.44
C ALA A 155 5.18 14.34 -16.00
N ALA A 156 5.73 14.79 -17.14
CA ALA A 156 6.87 14.16 -17.80
C ALA A 156 8.17 14.17 -16.98
N HIS A 157 8.29 15.11 -16.04
CA HIS A 157 9.43 15.22 -15.12
C HIS A 157 9.25 14.41 -13.82
N ALA A 158 8.10 13.75 -13.65
CA ALA A 158 7.88 12.86 -12.53
C ALA A 158 8.79 11.63 -12.65
N PRO A 159 9.29 11.08 -11.53
CA PRO A 159 9.88 9.75 -11.54
C PRO A 159 8.91 8.75 -12.16
N SER A 160 9.40 7.90 -13.05
CA SER A 160 8.59 6.93 -13.79
C SER A 160 9.13 5.54 -13.61
N PHE A 161 8.24 4.57 -13.40
CA PHE A 161 8.58 3.16 -13.29
C PHE A 161 7.83 2.36 -14.37
N PRO A 162 8.48 1.41 -15.05
CA PRO A 162 7.81 0.59 -16.05
C PRO A 162 6.74 -0.29 -15.40
N ASP A 163 5.61 -0.47 -16.09
CA ASP A 163 4.51 -1.35 -15.72
C ASP A 163 3.95 -2.01 -16.99
N PRO A 164 3.49 -3.27 -16.97
CA PRO A 164 2.91 -3.91 -18.16
C PRO A 164 1.75 -3.14 -18.80
N ALA A 165 1.01 -2.34 -18.02
CA ALA A 165 -0.10 -1.53 -18.51
C ALA A 165 0.31 -0.09 -18.91
N GLY A 166 1.59 0.29 -18.79
CA GLY A 166 2.09 1.62 -19.16
C GLY A 166 3.20 2.13 -18.24
N THR A 167 3.10 3.39 -17.84
CA THR A 167 4.09 4.03 -16.96
C THR A 167 3.47 4.31 -15.60
N LYS A 168 4.05 3.73 -14.55
CA LYS A 168 3.64 3.97 -13.17
C LYS A 168 4.32 5.23 -12.62
N ILE A 169 3.52 6.19 -12.17
CA ILE A 169 3.98 7.45 -11.59
C ILE A 169 3.73 7.45 -10.08
N PRO A 170 4.70 7.82 -9.22
CA PRO A 170 4.48 7.93 -7.79
C PRO A 170 3.46 9.02 -7.44
N ALA A 171 2.32 8.62 -6.85
CA ALA A 171 1.31 9.55 -6.39
C ALA A 171 1.86 10.50 -5.31
N ALA A 172 2.81 10.06 -4.49
CA ALA A 172 3.47 10.90 -3.49
C ALA A 172 4.23 12.08 -4.12
N TRP A 173 4.82 11.87 -5.30
CA TRP A 173 5.52 12.93 -6.03
C TRP A 173 4.51 13.90 -6.63
N LEU A 174 3.43 13.39 -7.23
CA LEU A 174 2.36 14.22 -7.81
C LEU A 174 1.72 15.12 -6.75
N ILE A 175 1.38 14.58 -5.57
CA ILE A 175 0.75 15.33 -4.48
C ILE A 175 1.66 16.47 -3.99
N GLN A 176 2.93 16.19 -3.72
CA GLN A 176 3.88 17.23 -3.28
C GLN A 176 4.06 18.32 -4.33
N ASN A 177 4.24 17.91 -5.60
CA ASN A 177 4.43 18.86 -6.69
C ASN A 177 3.13 19.56 -7.08
N ALA A 178 1.95 19.07 -6.68
CA ALA A 178 0.67 19.78 -6.79
C ALA A 178 0.49 20.87 -5.72
N GLY A 179 1.44 21.04 -4.80
CA GLY A 179 1.37 22.06 -3.75
C GLY A 179 0.82 21.55 -2.42
N PHE A 180 0.75 20.24 -2.23
CA PHE A 180 0.32 19.60 -0.98
C PHE A 180 1.53 18.99 -0.26
N PRO A 181 2.33 19.78 0.48
CA PRO A 181 3.47 19.27 1.22
C PRO A 181 3.03 18.36 2.38
N ARG A 182 4.01 17.70 3.00
CA ARG A 182 3.79 16.95 4.24
C ARG A 182 3.21 17.88 5.32
N GLY A 183 2.24 17.39 6.08
CA GLY A 183 1.52 18.19 7.07
C GLY A 183 0.40 19.08 6.50
N TYR A 184 0.24 19.17 5.18
CA TYR A 184 -0.83 19.96 4.57
C TYR A 184 -2.21 19.53 5.05
N GLY A 185 -3.10 20.48 5.32
CA GLY A 185 -4.50 20.23 5.68
C GLY A 185 -4.88 20.63 7.10
N THR A 186 -3.90 21.00 7.95
CA THR A 186 -4.18 21.54 9.29
C THR A 186 -4.98 22.85 9.27
N GLU A 187 -4.91 23.60 8.16
CA GLU A 187 -5.70 24.82 7.92
C GLU A 187 -6.85 24.58 6.91
N PHE A 188 -7.00 23.36 6.40
CA PHE A 188 -8.04 23.02 5.45
C PHE A 188 -9.32 22.60 6.19
N GLY A 189 -10.45 23.20 5.84
CA GLY A 189 -11.73 22.94 6.49
C GLY A 189 -11.65 23.21 7.99
N ARG A 190 -11.86 22.17 8.80
CA ARG A 190 -11.77 22.25 10.27
C ARG A 190 -10.36 21.94 10.83
N GLY A 191 -9.40 21.59 9.98
CA GLY A 191 -8.08 21.13 10.41
C GLY A 191 -8.06 19.74 11.09
N ALA A 192 -9.19 19.02 11.06
CA ALA A 192 -9.32 17.73 11.73
C ALA A 192 -8.61 16.59 10.97
N ALA A 193 -8.44 16.74 9.65
CA ALA A 193 -7.71 15.83 8.78
C ALA A 193 -6.52 16.56 8.16
N ALA A 194 -5.37 15.89 8.02
CA ALA A 194 -4.22 16.42 7.30
C ALA A 194 -3.41 15.30 6.63
N LEU A 195 -2.59 15.65 5.65
CA LEU A 195 -1.52 14.78 5.20
C LEU A 195 -0.52 14.56 6.34
N SER A 196 0.02 13.36 6.45
CA SER A 196 1.05 13.03 7.43
C SER A 196 2.27 13.94 7.26
N SER A 197 2.89 14.33 8.38
CA SER A 197 4.17 15.07 8.34
C SER A 197 5.34 14.20 7.86
N LYS A 198 5.15 12.87 7.86
CA LYS A 198 6.13 11.86 7.46
C LYS A 198 5.93 11.32 6.05
N HIS A 199 4.70 11.30 5.53
CA HIS A 199 4.46 10.77 4.18
C HIS A 199 3.16 11.28 3.55
N VAL A 200 3.24 12.03 2.44
CA VAL A 200 2.06 12.69 1.85
C VAL A 200 0.93 11.77 1.36
N LEU A 201 1.21 10.48 1.14
CA LEU A 201 0.13 9.53 0.79
C LEU A 201 -0.78 9.19 1.96
N ALA A 202 -0.35 9.41 3.20
CA ALA A 202 -1.16 9.12 4.37
C ALA A 202 -2.01 10.34 4.72
N ILE A 203 -3.33 10.18 4.62
CA ILE A 203 -4.29 11.13 5.19
C ILE A 203 -4.56 10.68 6.62
N THR A 204 -4.38 11.61 7.56
CA THR A 204 -4.31 11.33 8.99
C THR A 204 -5.41 12.05 9.75
N ASN A 205 -5.96 11.36 10.74
CA ASN A 205 -6.88 11.94 11.71
C ASN A 205 -6.07 12.67 12.80
N ARG A 206 -6.31 13.96 12.99
CA ARG A 206 -5.64 14.79 14.02
C ARG A 206 -6.31 14.73 15.39
N GLY A 207 -7.28 13.84 15.58
CA GLY A 207 -7.90 13.49 16.87
C GLY A 207 -9.41 13.34 16.78
N GLY A 208 -10.07 14.14 15.93
CA GLY A 208 -11.54 14.20 15.81
C GLY A 208 -12.07 14.26 14.38
N ALA A 209 -11.29 13.79 13.40
CA ALA A 209 -11.72 13.75 12.00
C ALA A 209 -12.93 12.84 11.83
N THR A 210 -13.93 13.34 11.12
CA THR A 210 -15.02 12.52 10.59
C THR A 210 -14.63 11.94 9.23
N ALA A 211 -15.40 10.96 8.74
CA ALA A 211 -15.25 10.49 7.37
C ALA A 211 -15.37 11.66 6.37
N SER A 212 -16.28 12.61 6.59
CA SER A 212 -16.46 13.78 5.72
C SER A 212 -15.21 14.67 5.67
N ASP A 213 -14.51 14.87 6.79
CA ASP A 213 -13.28 15.67 6.82
C ASP A 213 -12.16 15.00 6.00
N ILE A 214 -12.01 13.68 6.14
CA ILE A 214 -11.04 12.88 5.39
C ILE A 214 -11.38 12.91 3.89
N MET A 215 -12.65 12.69 3.53
CA MET A 215 -13.08 12.68 2.12
C MET A 215 -12.95 14.05 1.47
N ALA A 216 -13.24 15.15 2.19
CA ALA A 216 -13.08 16.49 1.67
C ALA A 216 -11.61 16.82 1.37
N LEU A 217 -10.68 16.49 2.29
CA LEU A 217 -9.26 16.69 2.05
C LEU A 217 -8.75 15.81 0.91
N ALA A 218 -9.20 14.56 0.85
CA ALA A 218 -8.82 13.64 -0.21
C ALA A 218 -9.31 14.11 -1.59
N ALA A 219 -10.54 14.61 -1.70
CA ALA A 219 -11.08 15.20 -2.93
C ALA A 219 -10.25 16.43 -3.34
N HIS A 220 -9.98 17.35 -2.40
CA HIS A 220 -9.16 18.54 -2.64
C HIS A 220 -7.76 18.20 -3.19
N VAL A 221 -7.10 17.20 -2.60
CA VAL A 221 -5.78 16.75 -3.06
C VAL A 221 -5.86 16.10 -4.44
N ARG A 222 -6.85 15.24 -4.68
CA ARG A 222 -7.07 14.60 -5.98
C ARG A 222 -7.31 15.63 -7.07
N ASP A 223 -8.18 16.60 -6.81
CA ASP A 223 -8.60 17.61 -7.78
C ASP A 223 -7.44 18.55 -8.11
N GLY A 224 -6.63 18.97 -7.12
CA GLY A 224 -5.42 19.75 -7.38
C GLY A 224 -4.34 18.98 -8.16
N VAL A 225 -4.20 17.67 -7.95
CA VAL A 225 -3.32 16.83 -8.78
C VAL A 225 -3.85 16.73 -10.22
N HIS A 226 -5.16 16.57 -10.39
CA HIS A 226 -5.79 16.53 -11.71
C HIS A 226 -5.64 17.87 -12.44
N GLU A 227 -5.90 18.99 -11.77
CA GLU A 227 -5.75 20.34 -12.34
C GLU A 227 -4.32 20.61 -12.80
N LYS A 228 -3.32 20.23 -11.99
CA LYS A 228 -1.91 20.49 -12.32
C LYS A 228 -1.35 19.54 -13.38
N PHE A 229 -1.70 18.26 -13.32
CA PHE A 229 -1.03 17.21 -14.10
C PHE A 229 -1.92 16.50 -15.11
N GLY A 230 -3.23 16.72 -15.08
CA GLY A 230 -4.20 15.94 -15.85
C GLY A 230 -4.34 14.48 -15.37
N VAL A 231 -3.85 14.16 -14.18
CA VAL A 231 -3.81 12.79 -13.63
C VAL A 231 -4.81 12.65 -12.50
N THR A 232 -5.77 11.73 -12.62
CA THR A 232 -6.75 11.46 -11.56
C THR A 232 -6.25 10.36 -10.62
N LEU A 233 -6.09 10.69 -9.35
CA LEU A 233 -5.72 9.73 -8.31
C LEU A 233 -6.92 8.86 -7.90
N THR A 234 -6.67 7.57 -7.70
CA THR A 234 -7.69 6.59 -7.27
C THR A 234 -7.39 6.12 -5.85
N PRO A 235 -8.39 6.03 -4.96
CA PRO A 235 -8.18 5.54 -3.60
C PRO A 235 -7.77 4.07 -3.58
N GLU A 236 -6.82 3.72 -2.70
CA GLU A 236 -6.43 2.34 -2.40
C GLU A 236 -7.39 1.69 -1.39
N CYS A 237 -7.84 2.45 -0.40
CA CYS A 237 -8.76 1.96 0.63
C CYS A 237 -10.18 1.74 0.10
N ASP A 238 -10.91 0.82 0.74
CA ASP A 238 -12.33 0.64 0.48
C ASP A 238 -13.12 1.75 1.20
N LEU A 239 -14.01 2.39 0.45
CA LEU A 239 -14.90 3.44 0.93
C LEU A 239 -16.27 2.84 1.18
N VAL A 240 -16.74 2.90 2.44
CA VAL A 240 -18.02 2.33 2.85
C VAL A 240 -18.99 3.48 3.15
N ASN A 241 -20.08 3.55 2.39
CA ASN A 241 -21.09 4.62 2.48
C ASN A 241 -20.52 6.05 2.29
N CYS A 242 -19.41 6.18 1.56
CA CYS A 242 -18.83 7.45 1.13
C CYS A 242 -18.15 7.27 -0.23
N ALA A 243 -17.91 8.38 -0.93
CA ALA A 243 -17.22 8.39 -2.22
C ALA A 243 -16.33 9.64 -2.35
N LEU A 244 -15.23 9.50 -3.09
CA LEU A 244 -14.54 10.65 -3.67
C LEU A 244 -15.38 11.08 -4.87
N GLY A 245 -16.10 12.20 -4.72
CA GLY A 245 -17.09 12.67 -5.70
C GLY A 245 -16.61 12.70 -7.14
#